data_AF-A0A067R728-F1
#
_entry.id   AF-A0A067R728-F1
#
_cell.length_a   1.000
_cell.length_b   1.000
_cell.length_c   1.000
_cell.angle_alpha   90.00
_cell.angle_beta   90.00
_cell.angle_gamma   90.00
#
_symmetry.space_group_name_H-M   'P 1'
#
loop_
_entity.id
_entity.type
_entity.pdbx_description
1 polymer ?
#
loop_
_entity_poly.entity_id
_entity_poly.type
_entity_poly.pdbx_seq_one_letter_code
_entity_poly.pdbx_strand_id
1 'polypeptide(L)'
;EHKTPQAAEKANDLSCFVCDSMDAGERCSNLNTSGVSFIQKCRDDRRTCMVKRYSYSTSTENSSYPSKHLWSLQRNCINKCEPGCIVIGERTKLYACTACCEKSLCNTMNDAAS
;
A
#
# COMPACT_ATOMS: atom_id res chain seq x y z
N GLU A 1 -41.12 -0.28 22.12
CA GLU A 1 -40.21 -0.12 20.97
C GLU A 1 -38.97 -0.97 21.19
N HIS A 2 -38.71 -1.94 20.30
CA HIS A 2 -37.50 -2.77 20.37
C HIS A 2 -36.31 -1.95 19.89
N LYS A 3 -35.48 -1.44 20.80
CA LYS A 3 -34.14 -0.96 20.45
C LYS A 3 -33.25 -2.17 20.25
N THR A 4 -32.90 -2.47 19.00
CA THR A 4 -31.81 -3.39 18.68
C THR A 4 -30.54 -2.85 19.33
N PRO A 5 -29.77 -3.67 20.09
CA PRO A 5 -28.44 -3.25 20.51
C PRO A 5 -27.63 -3.07 19.23
N GLN A 6 -27.31 -1.82 18.91
CA GLN A 6 -26.28 -1.48 17.95
C GLN A 6 -25.05 -2.27 18.40
N ALA A 7 -24.68 -3.28 17.62
CA ALA A 7 -23.56 -4.16 17.93
C ALA A 7 -22.40 -3.26 18.35
N ALA A 8 -21.91 -3.41 19.58
CA ALA A 8 -20.78 -2.64 20.08
C ALA A 8 -19.66 -2.80 19.05
N GLU A 9 -19.47 -1.78 18.23
CA GLU A 9 -18.61 -1.89 17.07
C GLU A 9 -17.22 -2.15 17.60
N LYS A 10 -16.69 -3.36 17.36
CA LYS A 10 -15.43 -3.82 17.95
C LYS A 10 -14.37 -2.74 17.70
N ALA A 11 -13.80 -2.17 18.76
CA ALA A 11 -12.88 -1.03 18.66
C ALA A 11 -11.81 -1.29 17.58
N ASN A 12 -11.59 -0.30 16.71
CA ASN A 12 -10.58 -0.37 15.66
C ASN A 12 -9.23 0.07 16.25
N ASP A 13 -8.43 -0.90 16.67
CA ASP A 13 -7.08 -0.67 17.20
C ASP A 13 -5.97 -0.85 16.14
N LEU A 14 -6.36 -0.97 14.87
CA LEU A 14 -5.42 -1.06 13.77
C LEU A 14 -4.66 0.26 13.59
N SER A 15 -3.35 0.19 13.42
CA SER A 15 -2.52 1.32 12.99
C SER A 15 -1.73 0.92 11.77
N CYS A 16 -1.66 1.78 10.76
CA CYS A 16 -0.95 1.51 9.51
C CYS A 16 0.02 2.65 9.21
N PHE A 17 0.96 2.41 8.30
CA PHE A 17 1.68 3.51 7.67
C PHE A 17 0.74 4.22 6.68
N VAL A 18 0.74 5.55 6.69
CA VAL A 18 -0.05 6.40 5.79
C VAL A 18 0.86 7.47 5.21
N CYS A 19 1.15 7.38 3.92
CA CYS A 19 2.01 8.32 3.19
C CYS A 19 1.85 8.13 1.68
N ASP A 20 2.26 9.15 0.93
CA ASP A 20 2.46 9.08 -0.52
C ASP A 20 3.92 9.47 -0.82
N SER A 21 4.64 8.64 -1.57
CA SER A 21 6.03 8.91 -1.93
C SER A 21 6.19 10.09 -2.88
N MET A 22 5.12 10.52 -3.57
CA MET A 22 5.16 11.73 -4.38
C MET A 22 5.28 12.99 -3.52
N ASP A 23 4.68 12.98 -2.32
CA ASP A 23 4.73 14.10 -1.38
C ASP A 23 5.88 13.96 -0.38
N ALA A 24 6.05 12.76 0.18
CA ALA A 24 7.00 12.48 1.27
C ALA A 24 8.34 11.92 0.77
N GLY A 25 8.49 11.69 -0.53
CA GLY A 25 9.71 11.18 -1.15
C GLY A 25 10.12 9.79 -0.64
N GLU A 26 11.44 9.59 -0.60
CA GLU A 26 12.09 8.35 -0.13
C GLU A 26 11.68 7.94 1.30
N ARG A 27 11.25 8.89 2.15
CA ARG A 27 10.84 8.54 3.52
C ARG A 27 9.58 7.68 3.55
N CYS A 28 8.69 7.85 2.56
CA CYS A 28 7.58 6.94 2.39
C CYS A 28 8.12 5.64 1.80
N SER A 29 8.81 5.65 0.66
CA SER A 29 9.30 4.43 0.01
C SER A 29 10.11 3.52 0.95
N ASN A 30 10.98 4.09 1.78
CA ASN A 30 11.84 3.40 2.73
C ASN A 30 11.54 3.82 4.19
N LEU A 31 10.81 2.96 4.89
CA LEU A 31 10.39 3.21 6.28
C LEU A 31 11.53 3.10 7.31
N ASN A 32 12.73 2.60 6.94
CA ASN A 32 13.87 2.52 7.85
C ASN A 32 14.39 3.90 8.29
N THR A 33 14.13 4.94 7.50
CA THR A 33 14.70 6.27 7.76
C THR A 33 13.83 7.10 8.71
N SER A 34 12.50 6.96 8.64
CA SER A 34 11.56 7.78 9.43
C SER A 34 10.14 7.18 9.52
N GLY A 35 9.98 5.87 9.44
CA GLY A 35 8.64 5.24 9.32
C GLY A 35 7.66 5.61 10.43
N VAL A 36 8.17 5.95 11.63
CA VAL A 36 7.36 6.34 12.79
C VAL A 36 6.47 7.56 12.51
N SER A 37 6.91 8.53 11.70
CA SER A 37 6.13 9.74 11.40
C SER A 37 4.91 9.48 10.52
N PHE A 38 4.84 8.33 9.86
CA PHE A 38 3.72 7.94 9.00
C PHE A 38 2.75 6.98 9.69
N ILE A 39 2.98 6.65 10.96
CA ILE A 39 2.07 5.77 11.69
C ILE A 39 0.78 6.53 12.01
N GLN A 40 -0.34 6.00 11.55
CA GLN A 40 -1.66 6.53 11.85
C GLN A 40 -2.59 5.43 12.35
N LYS A 41 -3.29 5.71 13.46
CA LYS A 41 -4.40 4.85 13.91
C LYS A 41 -5.53 4.93 12.89
N CYS A 42 -5.96 3.78 12.39
CA CYS A 42 -7.10 3.71 11.48
C CYS A 42 -8.38 4.08 12.23
N ARG A 43 -9.24 4.85 11.56
CA ARG A 43 -10.51 5.31 12.10
C ARG A 43 -11.66 4.55 11.47
N ASP A 44 -12.80 4.58 12.16
CA ASP A 44 -14.07 4.04 11.67
C ASP A 44 -13.95 2.56 11.28
N ASP A 45 -14.56 2.20 10.16
CA ASP A 45 -14.61 0.86 9.58
C ASP A 45 -13.35 0.47 8.79
N ARG A 46 -12.30 1.31 8.76
CA ARG A 46 -11.06 1.05 8.01
C ARG A 46 -10.19 0.03 8.74
N ARG A 47 -10.46 -1.25 8.52
CA ARG A 47 -9.82 -2.38 9.22
C ARG A 47 -8.72 -3.07 8.39
N THR A 48 -8.23 -2.43 7.34
CA THR A 48 -7.19 -2.99 6.47
C THR A 48 -6.09 -1.96 6.19
N CYS A 49 -4.83 -2.34 6.39
CA CYS A 49 -3.69 -1.61 5.88
C CYS A 49 -3.49 -1.93 4.41
N MET A 50 -3.23 -0.90 3.60
CA MET A 50 -2.96 -1.03 2.18
C MET A 50 -1.62 -0.40 1.82
N VAL A 51 -0.96 -1.01 0.84
CA VAL A 51 0.15 -0.42 0.10
C VAL A 51 -0.10 -0.61 -1.40
N LYS A 52 0.02 0.48 -2.16
CA LYS A 52 -0.05 0.55 -3.61
C LYS A 52 1.32 0.94 -4.15
N ARG A 53 1.86 0.15 -5.07
CA ARG A 53 3.14 0.37 -5.73
C ARG A 53 2.91 0.55 -7.22
N TYR A 54 3.41 1.66 -7.73
CA TYR A 54 3.47 1.96 -9.16
C TYR A 54 4.92 1.83 -9.60
N SER A 55 5.20 0.90 -10.50
CA SER A 55 6.53 0.70 -11.08
C SER A 55 6.43 0.69 -12.59
N TYR A 56 7.46 1.10 -13.31
CA TYR A 56 7.50 0.96 -14.76
C TYR A 56 8.74 0.21 -15.23
N SER A 57 8.63 -0.45 -16.37
CA SER A 57 9.77 -0.93 -17.12
C SER A 57 9.65 -0.54 -18.59
N THR A 58 10.79 -0.32 -19.22
CA THR A 58 10.91 -0.08 -20.65
C THR A 58 11.57 -1.30 -21.29
N SER A 59 10.97 -1.86 -22.34
CA SER A 59 11.63 -2.90 -23.12
C SER A 59 12.73 -2.27 -23.97
N THR A 60 13.96 -2.27 -23.49
CA THR A 60 15.14 -2.10 -24.35
C THR A 60 15.48 -3.46 -24.97
N GLU A 61 15.64 -3.52 -26.29
CA GLU A 61 15.89 -4.76 -27.07
C GLU A 61 17.11 -5.57 -26.61
N ASN A 62 17.98 -5.01 -25.75
CA ASN A 62 19.25 -5.62 -25.31
C ASN A 62 19.27 -6.13 -23.85
N SER A 63 18.16 -6.12 -23.11
CA SER A 63 18.16 -6.54 -21.70
C SER A 63 17.24 -7.74 -21.44
N SER A 64 17.83 -8.91 -21.16
CA SER A 64 17.12 -10.14 -20.75
C SER A 64 16.33 -10.00 -19.44
N TYR A 65 16.50 -8.89 -18.72
CA TYR A 65 15.82 -8.57 -17.48
C TYR A 65 15.40 -7.09 -17.49
N PRO A 66 14.14 -6.75 -17.83
CA PRO A 66 13.68 -5.38 -17.75
C PRO A 66 13.68 -4.94 -16.28
N SER A 67 14.52 -3.96 -15.93
CA SER A 67 14.55 -3.37 -14.59
C SER A 67 13.22 -2.66 -14.32
N LYS A 68 12.55 -3.04 -13.22
CA LYS A 68 11.34 -2.35 -12.74
C LYS A 68 11.77 -1.17 -11.88
N HIS A 69 11.52 0.04 -12.37
CA HIS A 69 11.78 1.28 -11.63
C HIS A 69 10.54 1.65 -10.82
N LEU A 70 10.72 1.89 -9.51
CA LEU A 70 9.65 2.42 -8.67
C LEU A 70 9.35 3.85 -9.10
N TRP A 71 8.08 4.14 -9.38
CA TRP A 71 7.61 5.48 -9.69
C TRP A 71 6.95 6.13 -8.48
N SER A 72 6.00 5.43 -7.86
CA SER A 72 5.25 5.93 -6.70
C SER A 72 4.89 4.77 -5.78
N LEU A 73 4.77 5.09 -4.50
CA LEU A 73 4.25 4.20 -3.48
C LEU A 73 3.30 4.97 -2.56
N GLN A 74 2.09 4.42 -2.40
CA GLN A 74 1.06 4.97 -1.54
C GLN A 74 0.72 3.97 -0.43
N ARG A 75 0.55 4.44 0.80
CA ARG A 75 0.11 3.64 1.94
C ARG A 75 -1.09 4.27 2.61
N ASN A 76 -2.06 3.47 3.05
CA ASN A 76 -3.27 4.00 3.69
C ASN A 76 -3.99 2.96 4.58
N CYS A 77 -4.87 3.44 5.44
CA CYS A 77 -5.95 2.67 6.05
C CYS A 77 -7.16 2.66 5.10
N ILE A 78 -7.70 1.49 4.78
CA ILE A 78 -8.90 1.36 3.94
C ILE A 78 -9.88 0.32 4.50
N ASN A 79 -11.14 0.39 4.06
CA ASN A 79 -12.17 -0.61 4.38
C ASN A 79 -12.15 -1.75 3.36
N LYS A 80 -12.27 -1.43 2.07
CA LYS A 80 -12.23 -2.41 0.98
C LYS A 80 -10.88 -2.39 0.29
N CYS A 81 -10.20 -3.52 0.24
CA CYS A 81 -8.92 -3.68 -0.43
C CYS A 81 -9.02 -4.71 -1.56
N GLU A 82 -8.56 -4.33 -2.76
CA GLU A 82 -8.48 -5.22 -3.91
C GLU A 82 -7.01 -5.57 -4.15
N PRO A 83 -6.50 -6.68 -3.58
CA PRO A 83 -5.13 -7.10 -3.80
C PRO A 83 -4.94 -7.58 -5.24
N GLY A 84 -3.78 -7.30 -5.81
CA GLY A 84 -3.43 -7.74 -7.16
C GLY A 84 -2.54 -6.74 -7.89
N CYS A 85 -2.06 -7.13 -9.06
CA CYS A 85 -1.24 -6.30 -9.92
C CYS A 85 -1.89 -6.18 -11.30
N ILE A 86 -2.09 -4.95 -11.75
CA ILE A 86 -2.45 -4.67 -13.14
C ILE A 86 -1.23 -4.20 -13.91
N VAL A 87 -1.14 -4.59 -15.17
CA VAL A 87 -0.06 -4.17 -16.08
C VAL A 87 -0.70 -3.40 -17.23
N ILE A 88 -0.22 -2.18 -17.47
CA ILE A 88 -0.76 -1.25 -18.46
C ILE A 88 0.36 -0.90 -19.43
N GLY A 89 0.07 -0.96 -20.73
CA GLY A 89 0.99 -0.56 -21.80
C GLY A 89 1.75 -1.71 -22.45
N GLU A 90 2.09 -1.53 -23.73
CA GLU A 90 2.70 -2.56 -24.57
C GLU A 90 4.23 -2.49 -24.53
N ARG A 91 4.82 -1.35 -24.92
CA ARG A 91 6.28 -1.11 -24.92
C ARG A 91 6.82 -0.62 -23.56
N THR A 92 6.11 0.32 -22.96
CA THR A 92 6.37 0.75 -21.57
C THR A 92 5.30 0.10 -20.72
N LYS A 93 5.72 -0.78 -19.81
CA LYS A 93 4.82 -1.49 -18.91
C LYS A 93 4.77 -0.75 -17.58
N LEU A 94 3.61 -0.19 -17.26
CA LEU A 94 3.28 0.32 -15.93
C LEU A 94 2.62 -0.79 -15.13
N TYR A 95 3.21 -1.10 -13.97
CA TYR A 95 2.72 -2.07 -13.00
C TYR A 95 2.08 -1.29 -11.85
N ALA A 96 0.80 -1.51 -11.58
CA ALA A 96 0.13 -1.00 -10.39
C ALA A 96 -0.29 -2.18 -9.51
N CYS A 97 0.47 -2.39 -8.43
CA CYS A 97 0.29 -3.50 -7.50
C CYS A 97 -0.30 -3.00 -6.18
N THR A 98 -1.33 -3.67 -5.68
CA THR A 98 -1.94 -3.42 -4.38
C THR A 98 -1.74 -4.64 -3.50
N ALA A 99 -1.30 -4.43 -2.26
CA ALA A 99 -1.32 -5.44 -1.21
C ALA A 99 -2.07 -4.93 0.02
N CYS A 100 -2.67 -5.88 0.72
CA CYS A 100 -3.60 -5.67 1.81
C CYS A 100 -3.19 -6.55 2.99
N CYS A 101 -3.31 -6.03 4.20
CA CYS A 101 -3.06 -6.82 5.41
C CYS A 101 -3.80 -6.22 6.62
N GLU A 102 -4.10 -7.05 7.61
CA GLU A 102 -4.98 -6.67 8.75
C GLU A 102 -4.22 -6.58 10.09
N LYS A 103 -2.88 -6.64 10.05
CA LYS A 103 -2.02 -6.48 11.24
C LYS A 103 -1.53 -5.05 11.34
N SER A 104 -1.36 -4.51 12.55
CA SER A 104 -0.80 -3.16 12.68
C SER A 104 0.59 -3.07 12.06
N LEU A 105 0.84 -1.99 11.32
CA LEU A 105 2.11 -1.65 10.67
C LEU A 105 2.60 -2.69 9.65
N CYS A 106 1.69 -3.49 9.08
CA CYS A 106 2.06 -4.56 8.14
C CYS A 106 2.31 -4.08 6.71
N ASN A 107 1.82 -2.90 6.33
CA ASN A 107 1.91 -2.38 4.96
C ASN A 107 3.30 -1.78 4.65
N THR A 108 4.38 -2.42 5.10
CA THR A 108 5.75 -1.97 4.87
C THR A 108 6.21 -2.25 3.45
N MET A 109 5.81 -3.39 2.88
CA MET A 109 6.36 -4.00 1.67
C MET A 109 7.88 -3.78 1.55
N ASN A 110 8.64 -4.58 2.29
CA ASN A 110 9.95 -4.99 1.79
C ASN A 110 9.71 -5.99 0.65
N ASP A 111 10.34 -5.80 -0.50
CA ASP A 111 10.34 -6.73 -1.63
C ASP A 111 10.63 -8.18 -1.15
N ALA A 112 9.61 -9.03 -1.09
CA ALA A 112 9.74 -10.49 -0.87
C ALA A 112 8.52 -11.28 -1.39
N ALA A 113 7.81 -10.78 -2.40
CA ALA A 113 6.88 -11.58 -3.18
C ALA A 113 7.32 -11.52 -4.65
N SER A 114 8.40 -12.25 -4.93
CA SER A 114 8.78 -12.73 -6.26
C SER A 114 8.19 -14.12 -6.45
#